data_AF-A0A447U922-F1
#
_entry.id   AF-A0A447U922-F1
#
_cell.length_a   1.000
_cell.length_b   1.000
_cell.length_c   1.000
_cell.angle_alpha   90.00
_cell.angle_beta   90.00
_cell.angle_gamma   90.00
#
_symmetry.space_group_name_H-M   'P 1'
#
loop_
_entity.id
_entity.type
_entity.pdbx_description
1 polymer ?
#
loop_
_entity_poly.entity_id
_entity_poly.type
_entity_poly.pdbx_seq_one_letter_code
_entity_poly.pdbx_strand_id
1 'polypeptide(L)'
;MKRFRFQRPYGSYVMENVLFKISFPAEFHSQTAVEAAMTLYEQMQAAGKTAADIEKVTIRTHEACLRIIDKKGPLNNPADRDHCIQYMVAVPLLFGRLTAADYEDEVAQDKRIDALREKIVCYEDPAFTADYHDPEKRAIGNAITVEFTDGSRFGEVVVEYPIGHARPPRRRYSEAYRKI
;
A
#
# COMPACT_ATOMS: atom_id res chain seq x y z
N MET A 1 13.04 30.36 -24.81
CA MET A 1 13.29 29.55 -23.59
C MET A 1 12.50 30.15 -22.43
N LYS A 2 11.56 29.41 -21.81
CA LYS A 2 10.80 29.93 -20.64
C LYS A 2 11.71 29.90 -19.41
N ARG A 3 11.81 31.02 -18.68
CA ARG A 3 12.50 31.05 -17.37
C ARG A 3 11.74 30.20 -16.36
N PHE A 4 12.48 29.46 -15.54
CA PHE A 4 11.95 28.76 -14.37
C PHE A 4 11.14 29.73 -13.49
N ARG A 5 9.98 29.29 -13.03
CA ARG A 5 9.13 30.02 -12.09
C ARG A 5 8.71 29.07 -10.98
N PHE A 6 8.82 29.54 -9.75
CA PHE A 6 8.30 28.80 -8.60
C PHE A 6 6.78 28.72 -8.66
N GLN A 7 6.23 27.57 -8.28
CA GLN A 7 4.77 27.39 -8.14
C GLN A 7 4.21 28.06 -6.88
N ARG A 8 5.07 28.40 -5.91
CA ARG A 8 4.72 29.05 -4.63
C ARG A 8 5.94 29.80 -4.05
N PRO A 9 5.74 30.84 -3.21
CA PRO A 9 6.83 31.46 -2.45
C PRO A 9 7.38 30.51 -1.38
N TYR A 10 8.56 30.84 -0.82
CA TYR A 10 9.12 30.11 0.32
C TYR A 10 8.31 30.36 1.60
N GLY A 11 8.21 29.33 2.44
CA GLY A 11 7.46 29.33 3.70
C GLY A 11 7.61 27.97 4.41
N SER A 12 6.65 27.62 5.27
CA SER A 12 6.66 26.39 6.08
C SER A 12 5.93 25.20 5.47
N TYR A 13 5.30 25.36 4.30
CA TYR A 13 4.44 24.35 3.65
C TYR A 13 5.05 22.93 3.61
N VAL A 14 6.35 22.82 3.34
CA VAL A 14 7.02 21.50 3.28
C VAL A 14 7.00 20.81 4.64
N MET A 15 7.32 21.53 5.72
CA MET A 15 7.36 20.97 7.06
C MET A 15 5.94 20.67 7.59
N GLU A 16 4.97 21.52 7.26
CA GLU A 16 3.56 21.31 7.61
C GLU A 16 2.95 20.07 6.93
N ASN A 17 3.51 19.65 5.79
CA ASN A 17 3.01 18.53 5.00
C ASN A 17 4.06 17.43 4.81
N VAL A 18 5.02 17.31 5.74
CA VAL A 18 6.02 16.24 5.73
C VAL A 18 5.34 14.90 6.00
N LEU A 19 5.85 13.85 5.37
CA LEU A 19 5.34 12.49 5.52
C LEU A 19 6.27 11.67 6.40
N PHE A 20 5.71 10.89 7.33
CA PHE A 20 6.47 9.99 8.19
C PHE A 20 6.21 8.53 7.82
N LYS A 21 7.26 7.70 7.78
CA LYS A 21 7.11 6.24 7.68
C LYS A 21 7.06 5.66 9.09
N ILE A 22 5.86 5.46 9.62
CA ILE A 22 5.66 5.05 11.02
C ILE A 22 5.23 3.60 11.15
N SER A 23 4.35 3.10 10.28
CA SER A 23 3.76 1.76 10.43
C SER A 23 4.62 0.65 9.83
N PHE A 24 5.09 0.84 8.59
CA PHE A 24 5.67 -0.26 7.81
C PHE A 24 6.93 0.22 7.07
N PRO A 25 7.97 -0.63 6.98
CA PRO A 25 9.18 -0.35 6.21
C PRO A 25 8.96 -0.55 4.69
N ALA A 26 7.94 0.12 4.14
CA ALA A 26 7.47 -0.02 2.76
C ALA A 26 7.72 1.25 1.93
N GLU A 27 7.81 1.13 0.61
CA GLU A 27 7.79 2.29 -0.29
C GLU A 27 6.49 3.10 -0.09
N PHE A 28 6.57 4.43 -0.12
CA PHE A 28 5.51 5.29 0.41
C PHE A 28 4.19 5.16 -0.36
N HIS A 29 4.24 4.95 -1.68
CA HIS A 29 3.04 4.82 -2.53
C HIS A 29 2.22 3.56 -2.19
N SER A 30 2.80 2.60 -1.46
CA SER A 30 2.12 1.38 -1.01
C SER A 30 1.58 1.42 0.42
N GLN A 31 1.91 2.44 1.23
CA GLN A 31 1.63 2.43 2.68
C GLN A 31 0.14 2.18 2.99
N THR A 32 -0.76 2.84 2.25
CA THR A 32 -2.20 2.67 2.38
C THR A 32 -2.71 1.32 1.85
N ALA A 33 -2.04 0.74 0.86
CA ALA A 33 -2.33 -0.62 0.40
C ALA A 33 -1.97 -1.65 1.49
N VAL A 34 -0.85 -1.47 2.18
CA VAL A 34 -0.47 -2.31 3.33
C VAL A 34 -1.50 -2.18 4.45
N GLU A 35 -1.95 -0.97 4.78
CA GLU A 35 -3.02 -0.77 5.79
C GLU A 35 -4.34 -1.45 5.42
N ALA A 36 -4.75 -1.37 4.14
CA ALA A 36 -5.92 -2.06 3.63
C ALA A 36 -5.76 -3.58 3.71
N ALA A 37 -4.58 -4.10 3.34
CA ALA A 37 -4.27 -5.52 3.40
C ALA A 37 -4.29 -6.09 4.83
N MET A 38 -3.80 -5.33 5.82
CA MET A 38 -3.91 -5.70 7.24
C MET A 38 -5.37 -5.79 7.70
N THR A 39 -6.22 -4.85 7.27
CA THR A 39 -7.66 -4.86 7.56
C THR A 39 -8.35 -6.07 6.93
N LEU A 40 -7.99 -6.39 5.68
CA LEU A 40 -8.52 -7.55 4.97
C LEU A 40 -8.06 -8.86 5.62
N TYR A 41 -6.81 -8.94 6.08
CA TYR A 41 -6.32 -10.11 6.83
C TYR A 41 -7.20 -10.39 8.06
N GLU A 42 -7.52 -9.37 8.86
CA GLU A 42 -8.41 -9.52 10.02
C GLU A 42 -9.82 -9.98 9.62
N GLN A 43 -10.38 -9.44 8.53
CA GLN A 43 -11.68 -9.87 8.01
C GLN A 43 -11.65 -11.33 7.52
N MET A 44 -10.57 -11.75 6.86
CA MET A 44 -10.37 -13.12 6.42
C MET A 44 -10.32 -14.08 7.62
N GLN A 45 -9.54 -13.75 8.66
CA GLN A 45 -9.47 -14.56 9.88
C GLN A 45 -10.85 -14.69 10.55
N ALA A 46 -11.59 -13.59 10.67
CA ALA A 46 -12.94 -13.59 11.26
C ALA A 46 -13.95 -14.43 10.45
N ALA A 47 -13.76 -14.52 9.13
CA ALA A 47 -14.60 -15.31 8.24
C ALA A 47 -14.11 -16.76 8.05
N GLY A 48 -13.03 -17.18 8.72
CA GLY A 48 -12.42 -18.50 8.53
C GLY A 48 -11.81 -18.71 7.14
N LYS A 49 -11.45 -17.62 6.44
CA LYS A 49 -10.81 -17.63 5.12
C LYS A 49 -9.31 -17.43 5.23
N THR A 50 -8.58 -17.95 4.25
CA THR A 50 -7.13 -17.90 4.15
C THR A 50 -6.71 -17.35 2.79
N ALA A 51 -5.43 -16.98 2.66
CA ALA A 51 -4.88 -16.53 1.37
C ALA A 51 -4.96 -17.60 0.27
N ALA A 52 -5.08 -18.88 0.63
CA ALA A 52 -5.26 -19.97 -0.33
C ALA A 52 -6.63 -19.91 -1.01
N ASP A 53 -7.64 -19.34 -0.35
CA ASP A 53 -9.01 -19.20 -0.86
C ASP A 53 -9.15 -18.02 -1.82
N ILE A 54 -8.13 -17.17 -1.93
CA ILE A 54 -8.16 -15.99 -2.82
C ILE A 54 -8.07 -16.45 -4.26
N GLU A 55 -9.03 -16.04 -5.08
CA GLU A 55 -9.01 -16.17 -6.53
C GLU A 55 -8.29 -14.98 -7.16
N LYS A 56 -8.62 -13.77 -6.73
CA LYS A 56 -8.10 -12.53 -7.32
C LYS A 56 -8.03 -11.41 -6.29
N VAL A 57 -7.00 -10.59 -6.40
CA VAL A 57 -6.86 -9.33 -5.66
C VAL A 57 -6.76 -8.20 -6.66
N THR A 58 -7.58 -7.18 -6.48
CA THR A 58 -7.58 -6.01 -7.34
C THR A 58 -7.18 -4.79 -6.52
N ILE A 59 -6.15 -4.07 -6.96
CA ILE A 59 -5.65 -2.85 -6.35
C ILE A 59 -5.96 -1.68 -7.28
N ARG A 60 -6.88 -0.82 -6.86
CA ARG A 60 -7.14 0.47 -7.49
C ARG A 60 -6.23 1.51 -6.84
N THR A 61 -5.37 2.15 -7.63
CA THR A 61 -4.29 3.01 -7.14
C THR A 61 -4.06 4.24 -8.02
N HIS A 62 -3.04 5.04 -7.74
CA HIS A 62 -2.68 6.28 -8.45
C HIS A 62 -1.51 6.06 -9.43
N GLU A 63 -1.37 6.93 -10.43
CA GLU A 63 -0.36 6.82 -11.52
C GLU A 63 1.06 6.59 -11.00
N ALA A 64 1.46 7.34 -9.97
CA ALA A 64 2.82 7.24 -9.43
C ALA A 64 3.10 5.86 -8.83
N CYS A 65 2.10 5.23 -8.19
CA CYS A 65 2.24 3.88 -7.66
C CYS A 65 2.48 2.87 -8.79
N LEU A 66 1.70 2.94 -9.87
CA LEU A 66 1.87 2.06 -11.03
C LEU A 66 3.25 2.24 -11.67
N ARG A 67 3.66 3.49 -11.87
CA ARG A 67 4.92 3.79 -12.55
C ARG A 67 6.16 3.40 -11.75
N ILE A 68 6.08 3.43 -10.41
CA ILE A 68 7.25 3.28 -9.54
C ILE A 68 7.35 1.86 -8.96
N ILE A 69 6.24 1.25 -8.54
CA ILE A 69 6.24 0.01 -7.74
C ILE A 69 5.30 -1.10 -8.22
N ASP A 70 4.63 -0.97 -9.37
CA ASP A 70 3.93 -2.10 -10.00
C ASP A 70 4.93 -2.99 -10.76
N LYS A 71 5.36 -4.09 -10.13
CA LYS A 71 6.36 -5.01 -10.69
C LYS A 71 5.78 -6.40 -10.88
N LYS A 72 6.02 -7.01 -12.05
CA LYS A 72 5.65 -8.40 -12.35
C LYS A 72 6.89 -9.25 -12.55
N GLY A 73 6.76 -10.56 -12.32
CA GLY A 73 7.85 -11.52 -12.47
C GLY A 73 8.73 -11.65 -11.20
N PRO A 74 9.92 -12.27 -11.33
CA PRO A 74 10.77 -12.58 -10.19
C PRO A 74 11.35 -11.33 -9.54
N LEU A 75 11.54 -11.39 -8.21
CA LEU A 75 12.17 -10.34 -7.40
C LEU A 75 13.43 -10.92 -6.74
N ASN A 76 14.60 -10.34 -7.04
CA ASN A 76 15.87 -11.03 -6.79
C ASN A 76 16.62 -10.52 -5.56
N ASN A 77 16.15 -9.43 -4.95
CA ASN A 77 16.79 -8.82 -3.79
C ASN A 77 15.75 -8.06 -2.94
N PRO A 78 16.10 -7.65 -1.71
CA PRO A 78 15.19 -6.89 -0.85
C PRO A 78 14.68 -5.58 -1.48
N ALA A 79 15.50 -4.88 -2.26
CA ALA A 79 15.11 -3.63 -2.93
C ALA A 79 14.09 -3.85 -4.07
N ASP A 80 14.05 -5.04 -4.65
CA ASP A 80 13.00 -5.41 -5.61
C ASP A 80 11.65 -5.57 -4.90
N ARG A 81 11.70 -6.12 -3.67
CA ARG A 81 10.53 -6.50 -2.86
C ARG A 81 9.92 -5.30 -2.13
N ASP A 82 10.73 -4.43 -1.54
CA ASP A 82 10.26 -3.20 -0.90
C ASP A 82 9.73 -2.16 -1.91
N HIS A 83 10.02 -2.33 -3.21
CA HIS A 83 9.45 -1.54 -4.33
C HIS A 83 8.53 -2.38 -5.23
N CYS A 84 7.83 -3.37 -4.67
CA CYS A 84 6.78 -4.12 -5.36
C CYS A 84 5.48 -4.09 -4.55
N ILE A 85 4.46 -3.35 -5.01
CA ILE A 85 3.18 -3.24 -4.29
C ILE A 85 2.53 -4.61 -4.10
N GLN A 86 2.63 -5.50 -5.07
CA GLN A 86 2.06 -6.84 -4.98
C GLN A 86 2.74 -7.66 -3.88
N TYR A 87 4.07 -7.52 -3.70
CA TYR A 87 4.78 -8.16 -2.61
C TYR A 87 4.35 -7.58 -1.26
N MET A 88 4.33 -6.24 -1.16
CA MET A 88 3.96 -5.52 0.07
C MET A 88 2.50 -5.72 0.47
N VAL A 89 1.62 -6.16 -0.42
CA VAL A 89 0.23 -6.55 -0.14
C VAL A 89 0.11 -8.05 0.14
N ALA A 90 0.84 -8.90 -0.59
CA ALA A 90 0.78 -10.35 -0.41
C ALA A 90 1.25 -10.78 0.98
N VAL A 91 2.33 -10.20 1.50
CA VAL A 91 2.89 -10.54 2.82
C VAL A 91 1.87 -10.27 3.95
N PRO A 92 1.24 -9.08 4.07
CA PRO A 92 0.15 -8.86 5.03
C PRO A 92 -1.04 -9.81 4.87
N LEU A 93 -1.49 -10.10 3.65
CA LEU A 93 -2.62 -11.02 3.43
C LEU A 93 -2.29 -12.47 3.83
N LEU A 94 -1.01 -12.86 3.79
CA LEU A 94 -0.55 -14.18 4.22
C LEU A 94 -0.29 -14.25 5.73
N PHE A 95 0.33 -13.21 6.29
CA PHE A 95 0.96 -13.29 7.61
C PHE A 95 0.41 -12.30 8.64
N GLY A 96 -0.45 -11.36 8.24
CA GLY A 96 -0.96 -10.31 9.13
C GLY A 96 0.13 -9.38 9.66
N ARG A 97 1.21 -9.18 8.90
CA ARG A 97 2.33 -8.28 9.24
C ARG A 97 3.10 -7.84 7.98
N LEU A 98 3.91 -6.81 8.14
CA LEU A 98 4.98 -6.45 7.20
C LEU A 98 6.13 -5.79 7.97
N THR A 99 7.28 -6.45 7.97
CA THR A 99 8.50 -6.06 8.70
C THR A 99 9.69 -6.06 7.75
N ALA A 100 10.82 -5.46 8.17
CA ALA A 100 12.03 -5.42 7.35
C ALA A 100 12.55 -6.83 7.01
N ALA A 101 12.43 -7.78 7.95
CA ALA A 101 12.84 -9.17 7.74
C ALA A 101 12.01 -9.89 6.69
N ASP A 102 10.76 -9.44 6.44
CA ASP A 102 9.92 -10.06 5.41
C ASP A 102 10.42 -9.77 4.00
N TYR A 103 11.37 -8.85 3.79
CA TYR A 103 12.01 -8.62 2.49
C TYR A 103 13.25 -9.49 2.26
N GLU A 104 13.73 -10.23 3.26
CA GLU A 104 14.91 -11.09 3.15
C GLU A 104 14.58 -12.41 2.46
N ASP A 105 15.61 -13.06 1.90
CA ASP A 105 15.45 -14.26 1.08
C ASP A 105 14.76 -15.41 1.81
N GLU A 106 14.96 -15.54 3.13
CA GLU A 106 14.34 -16.58 3.95
C GLU A 106 12.81 -16.55 3.88
N VAL A 107 12.21 -15.35 3.96
CA VAL A 107 10.76 -15.19 3.84
C VAL A 107 10.32 -15.19 2.37
N ALA A 108 11.09 -14.55 1.50
CA ALA A 108 10.76 -14.44 0.08
C ALA A 108 10.76 -15.78 -0.69
N GLN A 109 11.41 -16.83 -0.15
CA GLN A 109 11.37 -18.17 -0.71
C GLN A 109 10.01 -18.88 -0.55
N ASP A 110 9.10 -18.36 0.28
CA ASP A 110 7.75 -18.90 0.40
C ASP A 110 6.97 -18.73 -0.91
N LYS A 111 6.78 -19.84 -1.63
CA LYS A 111 6.09 -19.90 -2.92
C LYS A 111 4.66 -19.35 -2.87
N ARG A 112 4.02 -19.30 -1.69
CA ARG A 112 2.69 -18.71 -1.52
C ARG A 112 2.69 -17.22 -1.80
N ILE A 113 3.79 -16.52 -1.56
CA ILE A 113 3.94 -15.09 -1.84
C ILE A 113 3.85 -14.86 -3.35
N ASP A 114 4.66 -15.57 -4.14
CA ASP A 114 4.66 -15.44 -5.59
C ASP A 114 3.34 -15.89 -6.21
N ALA A 115 2.78 -17.00 -5.73
CA ALA A 115 1.46 -17.47 -6.18
C ALA A 115 0.34 -16.47 -5.90
N LEU A 116 0.39 -15.74 -4.78
CA LEU A 116 -0.57 -14.67 -4.49
C LEU A 116 -0.30 -13.42 -5.32
N ARG A 117 0.97 -13.05 -5.54
CA ARG A 117 1.36 -11.91 -6.39
C ARG A 117 0.83 -12.05 -7.81
N GLU A 118 0.83 -13.25 -8.37
CA GLU A 118 0.27 -13.51 -9.70
C GLU A 118 -1.24 -13.24 -9.79
N LYS A 119 -1.95 -13.27 -8.67
CA LYS A 119 -3.39 -12.96 -8.56
C LYS A 119 -3.67 -11.47 -8.31
N ILE A 120 -2.63 -10.67 -8.04
CA ILE A 120 -2.76 -9.23 -7.76
C ILE A 120 -2.68 -8.44 -9.07
N VAL A 121 -3.73 -7.68 -9.37
CA VAL A 121 -3.76 -6.76 -10.51
C VAL A 121 -3.92 -5.32 -10.04
N CYS A 122 -3.11 -4.41 -10.60
CA CYS A 122 -3.17 -2.99 -10.29
C CYS A 122 -3.76 -2.22 -11.48
N TYR A 123 -4.57 -1.19 -11.22
CA TYR A 123 -5.01 -0.24 -12.25
C TYR A 123 -5.18 1.17 -11.67
N GLU A 124 -5.14 2.15 -12.56
CA GLU A 124 -5.22 3.56 -12.18
C GLU A 124 -6.66 3.99 -11.89
N ASP A 125 -6.84 4.72 -10.80
CA ASP A 125 -7.96 5.61 -10.57
C ASP A 125 -7.54 7.07 -10.80
N PRO A 126 -8.09 7.73 -11.84
CA PRO A 126 -7.82 9.14 -12.09
C PRO A 126 -8.13 10.07 -10.91
N ALA A 127 -9.10 9.72 -10.06
CA ALA A 127 -9.42 10.50 -8.86
C ALA A 127 -8.30 10.40 -7.81
N PHE A 128 -7.72 9.22 -7.60
CA PHE A 128 -6.56 9.08 -6.72
C PHE A 128 -5.32 9.79 -7.29
N THR A 129 -5.12 9.73 -8.60
CA THR A 129 -4.05 10.50 -9.27
C THR A 129 -4.24 12.01 -9.10
N ALA A 130 -5.47 12.52 -9.24
CA ALA A 130 -5.76 13.93 -9.04
C ALA A 130 -5.49 14.37 -7.59
N ASP A 131 -5.95 13.60 -6.62
CA ASP A 131 -5.78 13.90 -5.20
C ASP A 131 -4.32 13.76 -4.71
N TYR A 132 -3.53 12.93 -5.38
CA TYR A 132 -2.07 12.85 -5.17
C TYR A 132 -1.35 14.15 -5.55
N HIS A 133 -1.79 14.79 -6.64
CA HIS A 133 -1.20 16.05 -7.12
C HIS A 133 -1.79 17.31 -6.50
N ASP A 134 -3.00 17.22 -5.92
CA ASP A 134 -3.64 18.34 -5.22
C ASP A 134 -2.79 18.75 -4.00
N PRO A 135 -2.21 19.97 -3.98
CA PRO A 135 -1.40 20.45 -2.87
C PRO A 135 -2.14 20.51 -1.53
N GLU A 136 -3.47 20.66 -1.56
CA GLU A 136 -4.29 20.68 -0.35
C GLU A 136 -4.63 19.28 0.15
N LYS A 137 -4.46 18.22 -0.66
CA LYS A 137 -4.76 16.85 -0.25
C LYS A 137 -3.49 16.03 -0.08
N ARG A 138 -2.72 15.87 -1.17
CA ARG A 138 -1.51 15.02 -1.25
C ARG A 138 -1.79 13.58 -0.83
N ALA A 139 -2.97 13.08 -1.20
CA ALA A 139 -3.43 11.75 -0.83
C ALA A 139 -2.54 10.68 -1.49
N ILE A 140 -2.45 9.52 -0.84
CA ILE A 140 -1.71 8.37 -1.36
C ILE A 140 -2.72 7.22 -1.38
N GLY A 141 -3.72 7.36 -2.24
CA GLY A 141 -4.90 6.48 -2.24
C GLY A 141 -4.62 5.10 -2.80
N ASN A 142 -5.04 4.08 -2.05
CA ASN A 142 -5.15 2.71 -2.53
C ASN A 142 -6.48 2.11 -2.06
N ALA A 143 -7.05 1.26 -2.90
CA ALA A 143 -8.22 0.46 -2.55
C ALA A 143 -8.01 -1.00 -2.97
N ILE A 144 -8.35 -1.93 -2.08
CA ILE A 144 -8.13 -3.36 -2.29
C ILE A 144 -9.47 -4.10 -2.25
N THR A 145 -9.72 -4.88 -3.30
CA THR A 145 -10.81 -5.86 -3.37
C THR A 145 -10.22 -7.26 -3.41
N VAL A 146 -10.77 -8.17 -2.59
CA VAL A 146 -10.41 -9.59 -2.57
C VAL A 146 -11.62 -10.41 -3.00
N GLU A 147 -11.43 -11.22 -4.04
CA GLU A 147 -12.40 -12.16 -4.60
C GLU A 147 -11.92 -13.59 -4.28
N PHE A 148 -12.83 -14.44 -3.81
CA PHE A 148 -12.53 -15.80 -3.35
C PHE A 148 -13.03 -16.86 -4.34
N THR A 149 -12.41 -18.04 -4.32
CA THR A 149 -12.70 -19.16 -5.22
C THR A 149 -14.10 -19.76 -5.05
N ASP A 150 -14.80 -19.46 -3.95
CA ASP A 150 -16.21 -19.81 -3.72
C ASP A 150 -17.19 -18.80 -4.33
N GLY A 151 -16.68 -17.79 -5.06
CA GLY A 151 -17.46 -16.72 -5.68
C GLY A 151 -17.85 -15.59 -4.73
N SER A 152 -17.53 -15.69 -3.43
CA SER A 152 -17.73 -14.60 -2.48
C SER A 152 -16.65 -13.52 -2.62
N ARG A 153 -16.95 -12.31 -2.14
CA ARG A 153 -15.97 -11.22 -2.03
C ARG A 153 -16.25 -10.36 -0.81
N PHE A 154 -15.23 -9.69 -0.32
CA PHE A 154 -15.43 -8.64 0.68
C PHE A 154 -15.78 -7.30 0.03
N GLY A 155 -16.28 -6.37 0.85
CA GLY A 155 -16.36 -4.97 0.45
C GLY A 155 -14.96 -4.42 0.20
N GLU A 156 -14.84 -3.51 -0.76
CA GLU A 156 -13.56 -2.86 -1.07
C GLU A 156 -13.08 -2.05 0.14
N VAL A 157 -11.83 -2.26 0.55
CA VAL A 157 -11.20 -1.49 1.63
C VAL A 157 -10.40 -0.36 1.01
N VAL A 158 -10.84 0.87 1.24
CA VAL A 158 -10.21 2.10 0.72
C VAL A 158 -9.45 2.81 1.84
N VAL A 159 -8.20 3.18 1.57
CA VAL A 159 -7.40 4.03 2.46
C VAL A 159 -6.75 5.14 1.63
N GLU A 160 -7.14 6.39 1.91
CA GLU A 160 -6.71 7.57 1.15
C GLU A 160 -5.43 8.22 1.71
N TYR A 161 -5.31 8.21 3.04
CA TYR A 161 -4.22 8.87 3.76
C TYR A 161 -3.52 7.86 4.66
N PRO A 162 -2.21 7.62 4.47
CA PRO A 162 -1.46 6.74 5.35
C PRO A 162 -1.34 7.38 6.73
N ILE A 163 -1.10 6.55 7.74
CA ILE A 163 -1.01 7.01 9.13
C ILE A 163 -0.02 8.15 9.35
N GLY A 164 1.05 8.23 8.55
CA GLY A 164 2.09 9.25 8.71
C GLY A 164 1.88 10.51 7.86
N HIS A 165 0.71 10.65 7.24
CA HIS A 165 0.30 11.84 6.52
C HIS A 165 -0.14 12.95 7.50
N ALA A 166 0.06 14.23 7.16
CA ALA A 166 -0.35 15.38 7.99
C ALA A 166 -1.87 15.43 8.30
N ARG A 167 -2.67 14.72 7.50
CA ARG A 167 -4.11 14.53 7.69
C ARG A 167 -4.43 13.04 7.93
N PRO A 168 -4.06 12.46 9.07
CA PRO A 168 -4.51 11.11 9.38
C PRO A 168 -6.01 11.04 9.59
N PRO A 169 -6.61 9.85 9.46
CA PRO A 169 -7.85 9.56 10.16
C PRO A 169 -7.64 9.80 11.66
N ARG A 170 -8.43 10.71 12.27
CA ARG A 170 -8.26 11.23 13.65
C ARG A 170 -8.08 10.18 14.77
N ARG A 171 -8.36 8.90 14.52
CA ARG A 171 -8.30 7.82 15.52
C ARG A 171 -6.97 7.03 15.59
N ARG A 172 -6.03 7.16 14.65
CA ARG A 172 -4.87 6.23 14.56
C ARG A 172 -3.51 6.77 15.06
N TYR A 173 -3.35 8.09 15.26
CA TYR A 173 -2.03 8.67 15.58
C TYR A 173 -1.48 8.30 16.96
N SER A 174 -2.32 8.20 18.00
CA SER A 174 -1.87 7.93 19.37
C SER A 174 -1.37 6.51 19.61
N GLU A 175 -1.79 5.55 18.78
CA GLU A 175 -1.38 4.15 18.91
C GLU A 175 -0.04 3.87 18.22
N ALA A 176 0.25 4.56 17.11
CA ALA A 176 1.50 4.41 16.38
C ALA A 176 2.71 4.90 17.19
N TYR A 177 2.59 6.05 17.87
CA TYR A 177 3.67 6.60 18.71
C TYR A 177 3.95 5.81 19.99
N ARG A 178 3.02 4.96 20.45
CA ARG A 178 3.26 4.10 21.64
C ARG A 178 4.15 2.90 21.34
N LYS A 179 4.40 2.61 20.06
CA LYS A 179 5.20 1.46 19.59
C LYS A 179 6.62 1.85 19.13
N ILE A 180 6.96 3.14 19.18
CA ILE A 180 8.30 3.69 18.94
C ILE A 180 8.92 4.02 20.31
#